data_AF-A0A329T0M7-F1
#
_entry.id   AF-A0A329T0M7-F1
#
_cell.length_a   1.000
_cell.length_b   1.000
_cell.length_c   1.000
_cell.angle_alpha   90.00
_cell.angle_beta   90.00
_cell.angle_gamma   90.00
#
_symmetry.space_group_name_H-M   'P 1'
#
loop_
_entity.id
_entity.type
_entity.pdbx_description
1 polymer ?
#
loop_
_entity_poly.entity_id
_entity_poly.type
_entity_poly.pdbx_seq_one_letter_code
_entity_poly.pdbx_strand_id
1 'polypeptide(L)'
;MTNLSDPQRRCVIDELLKRSIDGELPHETQRAVARHLGHSCSVAGKIWAHYILSIEAGIVGGEWQSRIKQNSGRKRKDRSEIVELLQALPIEDRSVERRAASLAGVSRHLVRSLVEEGGLS
;
A
#
# COMPACT_ATOMS: atom_id res chain seq x y z
N MET A 1 -1.74 -12.36 0.39
CA MET A 1 -0.83 -12.38 -0.79
C MET A 1 0.16 -11.26 -0.64
N THR A 2 1.45 -11.58 -0.61
CA THR A 2 2.53 -10.57 -0.49
C THR A 2 2.73 -9.87 -1.83
N ASN A 3 2.83 -8.54 -1.82
CA ASN A 3 3.15 -7.78 -3.03
C ASN A 3 4.58 -8.10 -3.49
N LEU A 4 4.77 -8.24 -4.81
CA LEU A 4 6.11 -8.36 -5.38
C LEU A 4 6.88 -7.05 -5.18
N SER A 5 8.11 -7.17 -4.71
CA SER A 5 9.07 -6.08 -4.70
C SER A 5 9.49 -5.72 -6.13
N ASP A 6 9.97 -4.49 -6.34
CA ASP A 6 10.42 -4.02 -7.65
C ASP A 6 11.48 -4.95 -8.28
N PRO A 7 12.51 -5.44 -7.58
CA PRO A 7 13.45 -6.41 -8.15
C PRO A 7 12.78 -7.71 -8.64
N GLN A 8 11.77 -8.21 -7.91
CA GLN A 8 11.04 -9.40 -8.34
C GLN A 8 10.14 -9.11 -9.54
N ARG A 9 9.50 -7.92 -9.60
CA ARG A 9 8.70 -7.48 -10.76
C ARG A 9 9.57 -7.34 -12.02
N ARG A 10 10.79 -6.83 -11.87
CA ARG A 10 11.80 -6.81 -12.95
C ARG A 10 12.14 -8.22 -13.42
N CYS A 11 12.42 -9.13 -12.49
CA CYS A 11 12.70 -10.54 -12.82
C CYS A 11 11.54 -11.19 -13.60
N VAL A 12 10.29 -10.93 -13.22
CA VAL A 12 9.10 -11.39 -13.99
C VAL A 12 9.17 -10.90 -15.43
N ILE A 13 9.40 -9.60 -15.65
CA ILE A 13 9.46 -9.02 -17.00
C ILE A 13 10.63 -9.59 -17.80
N ASP A 14 11.83 -9.64 -17.22
CA ASP A 14 13.01 -10.18 -17.90
C ASP A 14 12.79 -11.64 -18.34
N GLU A 15 12.18 -12.46 -17.48
CA GLU A 15 11.86 -13.86 -17.76
C GLU A 15 10.74 -14.04 -18.79
N LEU A 16 9.76 -13.13 -18.83
CA LEU A 16 8.71 -13.13 -19.84
C LEU A 16 9.23 -12.67 -21.20
N LEU A 17 10.05 -11.61 -21.23
CA LEU A 17 10.68 -11.10 -22.45
C LEU A 17 11.58 -12.16 -23.12
N LYS A 18 12.40 -12.88 -22.34
CA LYS A 18 13.23 -13.98 -22.87
C LYS A 18 12.43 -15.08 -23.57
N ARG A 19 11.16 -15.27 -23.19
CA ARG A 19 10.26 -16.30 -23.71
C ARG A 19 9.22 -15.74 -24.68
N SER A 20 9.22 -14.43 -24.89
CA SER A 20 8.31 -13.77 -25.80
C SER A 20 8.78 -13.98 -27.24
N ILE A 21 7.83 -14.22 -28.13
CA ILE A 21 8.06 -14.35 -29.57
C ILE A 21 7.24 -13.23 -30.21
N ASP A 22 7.91 -12.31 -30.90
CA ASP A 22 7.30 -11.15 -31.58
C ASP A 22 6.40 -10.29 -30.67
N GLY A 23 6.75 -10.18 -29.37
CA GLY A 23 5.96 -9.43 -28.39
C GLY A 23 4.77 -10.18 -27.81
N GLU A 24 4.52 -11.41 -28.26
CA GLU A 24 3.50 -12.29 -27.69
C GLU A 24 4.11 -13.29 -26.70
N LEU A 25 3.30 -13.73 -25.74
CA LEU A 25 3.68 -14.78 -24.80
C LEU A 25 3.07 -16.11 -25.24
N PRO A 26 3.89 -17.14 -25.51
CA PRO A 26 3.39 -18.48 -25.77
C PRO A 26 2.51 -19.00 -24.63
N HIS A 27 1.60 -19.92 -24.97
CA HIS A 27 0.70 -20.54 -24.00
C HIS A 27 1.50 -21.10 -22.80
N GLU A 28 0.95 -20.95 -21.59
CA GLU A 28 1.57 -21.34 -20.32
C GLU A 28 2.82 -20.57 -19.84
N THR A 29 3.43 -19.70 -20.66
CA THR A 29 4.65 -18.95 -20.29
C THR A 29 4.48 -18.17 -18.98
N GLN A 30 3.35 -17.48 -18.82
CA GLN A 30 3.01 -16.76 -17.59
C GLN A 30 2.93 -17.69 -16.37
N ARG A 31 2.37 -18.89 -16.54
CA ARG A 31 2.24 -19.87 -15.46
C ARG A 31 3.60 -20.46 -15.07
N ALA A 32 4.46 -20.71 -16.06
CA ALA A 32 5.82 -21.20 -15.83
C ALA A 32 6.67 -20.18 -15.04
N VAL A 33 6.67 -18.90 -15.46
CA VAL A 33 7.40 -17.83 -14.77
C VAL A 33 6.87 -17.61 -13.36
N ALA A 34 5.55 -17.55 -13.20
CA ALA A 34 4.94 -17.37 -11.89
C ALA A 34 5.29 -18.51 -10.91
N ARG A 35 5.25 -19.76 -11.39
CA ARG A 35 5.63 -20.94 -10.59
C ARG A 35 7.10 -20.91 -10.18
N HIS A 36 8.01 -20.52 -11.06
CA HIS A 36 9.44 -20.38 -10.72
C HIS A 36 9.62 -19.36 -9.59
N LEU A 37 8.86 -18.27 -9.60
CA LEU A 37 8.98 -17.19 -8.62
C LEU A 37 8.12 -17.40 -7.36
N GLY A 38 7.37 -18.50 -7.27
CA GLY A 38 6.50 -18.79 -6.12
C GLY A 38 5.24 -17.90 -6.04
N HIS A 39 4.79 -17.35 -7.17
CA HIS A 39 3.63 -16.46 -7.25
C HIS A 39 2.53 -17.02 -8.15
N SER A 40 1.34 -16.41 -8.09
CA SER A 40 0.22 -16.80 -8.96
C SER A 40 0.41 -16.27 -10.39
N CYS A 41 -0.09 -17.03 -11.38
CA CYS A 41 -0.06 -16.59 -12.78
C CYS A 41 -0.80 -15.27 -13.00
N SER A 42 -1.85 -14.98 -12.22
CA SER A 42 -2.58 -13.72 -12.27
C SER A 42 -1.70 -12.51 -11.93
N VAL A 43 -0.73 -12.66 -11.03
CA VAL A 43 0.19 -11.58 -10.67
C VAL A 43 1.16 -11.33 -11.82
N ALA A 44 1.76 -12.37 -12.39
CA ALA A 44 2.65 -12.25 -13.55
C ALA A 44 1.92 -11.65 -14.77
N GLY A 45 0.68 -12.10 -15.04
CA GLY A 45 -0.14 -11.57 -16.13
C GLY A 45 -0.49 -10.08 -15.97
N LYS A 46 -0.79 -9.61 -14.76
CA LYS A 46 -1.02 -8.18 -14.49
C LYS A 46 0.23 -7.34 -14.72
N ILE A 47 1.41 -7.85 -14.34
CA ILE A 47 2.68 -7.17 -14.56
C ILE A 47 2.96 -7.05 -16.06
N TRP A 48 2.79 -8.15 -16.80
CA TRP A 48 2.96 -8.17 -18.25
C TRP A 48 2.02 -7.21 -18.97
N ALA A 49 0.73 -7.25 -18.67
CA ALA A 49 -0.25 -6.38 -19.31
C ALA A 49 0.07 -4.90 -19.07
N HIS A 50 0.48 -4.53 -17.86
CA HIS A 50 0.89 -3.16 -17.57
C HIS A 50 2.15 -2.74 -18.33
N TYR A 51 3.12 -3.64 -18.42
CA TYR A 51 4.34 -3.43 -19.19
C TYR A 51 4.05 -3.20 -20.68
N ILE A 52 3.20 -4.03 -21.30
CA ILE A 52 2.79 -3.84 -22.71
C ILE A 52 2.05 -2.51 -22.90
N LEU A 53 1.06 -2.21 -22.06
CA LEU A 53 0.32 -0.93 -22.12
C LEU A 53 1.25 0.29 -22.00
N SER A 54 2.30 0.20 -21.18
CA SER A 54 3.26 1.29 -21.05
C SER A 54 4.14 1.48 -22.29
N ILE A 55 4.51 0.39 -22.96
CA ILE A 55 5.22 0.44 -24.25
C ILE A 55 4.33 1.03 -25.32
N GLU A 56 3.06 0.62 -25.39
CA GLU A 56 2.06 1.19 -26.31
C GLU A 56 1.86 2.70 -26.06
N ALA A 57 2.00 3.15 -24.82
CA ALA A 57 1.99 4.57 -24.45
C ALA A 57 3.31 5.32 -24.73
N GLY A 58 4.32 4.67 -25.32
CA GLY A 58 5.61 5.27 -25.69
C GLY A 58 6.65 5.31 -24.57
N ILE A 59 6.44 4.59 -23.46
CA ILE A 59 7.42 4.51 -22.36
C ILE A 59 8.56 3.58 -22.78
N VAL A 60 9.71 4.17 -23.07
CA VAL A 60 10.92 3.43 -23.47
C VAL A 60 11.33 2.45 -22.37
N GLY A 61 11.37 1.16 -22.71
CA GLY A 61 11.73 0.09 -21.79
C GLY A 61 10.59 -0.39 -20.87
N GLY A 62 9.40 0.21 -20.97
CA GLY A 62 8.20 -0.17 -20.24
C GLY A 62 8.22 0.09 -18.72
N GLU A 63 7.04 0.21 -18.13
CA GLU A 63 6.80 0.39 -16.70
C GLU A 63 6.45 -0.95 -16.04
N TRP A 64 7.29 -1.35 -15.09
CA TRP A 64 7.13 -2.60 -14.35
C TRP A 64 7.18 -2.41 -12.83
N GLN A 65 7.47 -1.19 -12.36
CA GLN A 65 7.58 -0.90 -10.93
C GLN A 65 6.23 -1.03 -10.20
N SER A 66 6.28 -1.28 -8.90
CA SER A 66 5.09 -1.28 -8.06
C SER A 66 4.56 0.14 -7.89
N ARG A 67 3.27 0.32 -8.17
CA ARG A 67 2.55 1.57 -7.82
C ARG A 67 2.32 1.70 -6.30
N ILE A 68 2.28 0.57 -5.60
CA ILE A 68 2.18 0.53 -4.14
C ILE A 68 3.60 0.69 -3.60
N LYS A 69 4.00 1.94 -3.39
CA LYS A 69 5.29 2.27 -2.80
C LYS A 69 5.20 2.12 -1.29
N GLN A 70 5.89 1.11 -0.77
CA GLN A 70 6.01 0.80 0.65
C GLN A 70 4.75 1.16 1.47
N ASN A 71 4.89 2.11 2.36
CA ASN A 71 4.04 2.36 3.50
C ASN A 71 2.84 3.25 3.10
N SER A 72 2.16 2.88 2.00
CA SER A 72 1.10 3.64 1.31
C SER A 72 -0.27 3.56 1.97
N GLY A 73 -0.38 2.86 3.10
CA GLY A 73 -1.59 2.79 3.91
C GLY A 73 -1.83 4.09 4.69
N ARG A 74 -3.03 4.22 5.25
CA ARG A 74 -3.38 5.30 6.18
C ARG A 74 -2.37 5.32 7.32
N LYS A 75 -1.63 6.41 7.45
CA LYS A 75 -0.70 6.60 8.57
C LYS A 75 -1.49 6.69 9.87
N ARG A 76 -0.95 6.08 10.93
CA ARG A 76 -1.46 6.31 12.28
C ARG A 76 -1.21 7.78 12.61
N LYS A 77 -2.19 8.44 13.21
CA LYS A 77 -2.00 9.78 13.78
C LYS A 77 -1.01 9.65 14.94
N ASP A 78 -0.16 10.67 15.13
CA ASP A 78 0.72 10.72 16.29
C ASP A 78 -0.12 10.85 17.56
N ARG A 79 0.02 9.88 18.47
CA ARG A 79 -0.78 9.84 19.70
C ARG A 79 -0.35 10.93 20.67
N SER A 80 0.93 11.30 20.68
CA SER A 80 1.44 12.36 21.56
C SER A 80 0.88 13.72 21.13
N GLU A 81 0.88 14.02 19.83
CA GLU A 81 0.26 15.25 19.31
C GLU A 81 -1.23 15.35 19.66
N ILE A 82 -1.95 14.22 19.59
CA ILE A 82 -3.37 14.19 19.96
C ILE A 82 -3.57 14.40 21.47
N VAL A 83 -2.70 13.83 22.30
CA VAL A 83 -2.73 14.04 23.76
C VAL A 83 -2.51 15.50 24.09
N GLU A 84 -1.49 16.14 23.51
CA GLU A 84 -1.22 17.57 23.70
C GLU A 84 -2.41 18.43 23.30
N LEU A 85 -3.02 18.13 22.15
CA LEU A 85 -4.19 18.85 21.66
C LEU A 85 -5.41 18.70 22.57
N LEU A 86 -5.61 17.50 23.15
CA LEU A 86 -6.70 17.24 24.10
C LEU A 86 -6.41 17.85 25.48
N GLN A 87 -5.15 17.89 25.93
CA GLN A 87 -4.76 18.50 27.19
C GLN A 87 -4.86 20.04 27.16
N ALA A 88 -4.74 20.65 25.98
CA ALA A 88 -4.95 22.08 25.78
C ALA A 88 -6.44 22.50 25.90
N LEU A 89 -7.38 21.56 25.85
CA LEU A 89 -8.79 21.86 26.06
C LEU A 89 -9.09 22.09 27.56
N PRO A 90 -10.05 22.97 27.90
CA PRO A 90 -10.56 23.07 29.26
C PRO A 90 -11.00 21.71 29.81
N ILE A 91 -10.86 21.52 31.13
CA ILE A 91 -11.14 20.24 31.80
C ILE A 91 -12.59 19.77 31.51
N GLU A 92 -13.52 20.71 31.50
CA GLU A 92 -14.94 20.50 31.24
C GLU A 92 -15.15 19.93 29.82
N ASP A 93 -14.40 20.45 28.86
CA ASP A 93 -14.51 20.10 27.44
C ASP A 93 -13.83 18.77 27.11
N ARG A 94 -12.71 18.45 27.78
CA ARG A 94 -12.01 17.17 27.61
C ARG A 94 -12.64 16.02 28.40
N SER A 95 -13.38 16.30 29.49
CA SER A 95 -14.04 15.28 30.31
C SER A 95 -15.14 14.51 29.57
N VAL A 96 -15.73 15.12 28.54
CA VAL A 96 -16.80 14.53 27.74
C VAL A 96 -16.22 14.00 26.43
N GLU A 97 -16.07 12.68 26.30
CA GLU A 97 -15.45 12.02 25.13
C GLU A 97 -15.94 12.56 23.77
N ARG A 98 -17.26 12.77 23.65
CA ARG A 98 -17.88 13.27 22.40
C ARG A 98 -17.45 14.70 22.10
N ARG A 99 -17.39 15.56 23.12
CA ARG A 99 -17.04 16.98 22.99
C ARG A 99 -15.55 17.13 22.71
N ALA A 100 -14.72 16.42 23.47
CA ALA A 100 -13.28 16.30 23.27
C ALA A 100 -12.95 15.88 21.84
N ALA A 101 -13.57 14.80 21.35
CA ALA A 101 -13.38 14.32 19.98
C ALA A 101 -13.76 15.36 18.92
N SER A 102 -14.88 16.07 19.13
CA SER A 102 -15.36 17.10 18.21
C SER A 102 -14.42 18.30 18.15
N LEU A 103 -13.96 18.78 19.30
CA LEU A 103 -13.05 19.93 19.40
C LEU A 103 -11.65 19.58 18.88
N ALA A 104 -11.21 18.34 19.11
CA ALA A 104 -9.89 17.87 18.69
C ALA A 104 -9.82 17.34 17.25
N GLY A 105 -10.94 17.24 16.53
CA GLY A 105 -10.96 16.70 15.16
C GLY A 105 -10.50 15.23 15.09
N VAL A 106 -10.78 14.46 16.14
CA VAL A 106 -10.42 13.03 16.25
C VAL A 106 -11.66 12.16 16.44
N SER A 107 -11.52 10.84 16.28
CA SER A 107 -12.63 9.94 16.54
C SER A 107 -12.82 9.74 18.04
N ARG A 108 -14.08 9.53 18.47
CA ARG A 108 -14.39 9.17 19.88
C ARG A 108 -13.64 7.93 20.36
N HIS A 109 -13.44 6.96 19.47
CA HIS A 109 -12.68 5.75 19.78
C HIS A 109 -11.22 6.05 20.12
N LEU A 110 -10.61 7.04 19.45
CA LEU A 110 -9.23 7.44 19.72
C LEU A 110 -9.11 8.13 21.07
N VAL A 111 -10.05 9.01 21.42
CA VAL A 111 -10.12 9.63 22.76
C VAL A 111 -10.24 8.55 23.84
N ARG A 112 -11.20 7.63 23.70
CA ARG A 112 -11.41 6.53 24.66
C ARG A 112 -10.16 5.67 24.83
N SER A 113 -9.55 5.27 23.72
CA SER A 113 -8.32 4.47 23.74
C SER A 113 -7.17 5.21 24.45
N LEU A 114 -7.06 6.53 24.33
CA LEU A 114 -6.06 7.32 25.05
C LEU A 114 -6.35 7.42 26.56
N VAL A 115 -7.63 7.51 26.95
CA VAL A 115 -8.03 7.47 28.37
C VAL A 115 -7.72 6.10 28.98
N GLU A 116 -8.07 5.02 28.29
CA GLU A 116 -7.79 3.64 28.73
C GLU A 116 -6.29 3.36 28.85
N GLU A 117 -5.47 3.95 27.98
CA GLU A 117 -4.01 3.85 28.01
C GLU A 117 -3.36 4.78 29.06
N GLY A 118 -4.13 5.62 29.76
CA GLY A 118 -3.63 6.56 30.77
C GLY A 118 -2.93 7.80 30.19
N GLY A 119 -3.06 8.05 28.88
CA GLY A 119 -2.46 9.21 28.20
C GLY A 119 -3.23 10.52 28.41
N LEU A 120 -4.44 10.46 28.95
CA LEU A 120 -5.27 11.63 29.28
C LEU A 120 -5.65 11.57 30.76
N SER A 121 -5.14 12.52 31.55
CA SER A 121 -5.44 12.73 32.98
C SER A 121 -6.11 14.07 33.22
#